data_AF-A0A1C3TZX7-F1
#
_entry.id   AF-A0A1C3TZX7-F1
#
_cell.length_a   1.000
_cell.length_b   1.000
_cell.length_c   1.000
_cell.angle_alpha   90.00
_cell.angle_beta   90.00
_cell.angle_gamma   90.00
#
_symmetry.space_group_name_H-M   'P 1'
#
loop_
_entity.id
_entity.type
_entity.pdbx_description
1 polymer ?
#
loop_
_entity_poly.entity_id
_entity_poly.type
_entity_poly.pdbx_seq_one_letter_code
_entity_poly.pdbx_strand_id
1 'polypeptide(L)'
;MSNETLLREDICRFGRSLFERGLTPGSSGNISVKLDDGGWLVTPTNASLGFLDPARLSRLDQQGRLVSGDAPTKEVPLHNALYDTRGSARAIVHLHSTHSVALSMLPEIDPRAALPPMTAYYLMKCGATALVPYYRPGDPAVADAIKGLAGKYSSVLLANHGPVVAGDTLEAAVFATEELEETARLYLLLRGMNPRYLSPEQVTDLVKVFGVTLPEHGHEHVAMQATSPTDAEVEAAARVLDRAGRHYRWWPETSPAYDEIGKADPIAKSEFDGIVEQMLKAASAAKKA
;
A
#
# COMPACT_ATOMS: atom_id res chain seq x y z
N MET A 1 37.07 4.66 10.04
CA MET A 1 35.87 5.34 9.50
C MET A 1 34.83 5.29 10.60
N SER A 2 34.15 6.39 10.96
CA SER A 2 33.15 6.36 12.03
C SER A 2 31.87 5.66 11.56
N ASN A 3 31.05 5.15 12.48
CA ASN A 3 29.75 4.55 12.14
C ASN A 3 28.86 5.52 11.35
N GLU A 4 28.87 6.81 11.73
CA GLU A 4 28.16 7.86 10.99
C GLU A 4 28.65 8.02 9.55
N THR A 5 29.96 7.99 9.31
CA THR A 5 30.50 8.10 7.95
C THR A 5 29.98 6.96 7.08
N LEU A 6 29.94 5.72 7.59
CA LEU A 6 29.39 4.58 6.85
C LEU A 6 27.91 4.77 6.54
N LEU A 7 27.11 5.22 7.52
CA LEU A 7 25.69 5.49 7.30
C LEU A 7 25.45 6.59 6.24
N ARG A 8 26.29 7.64 6.20
CA ARG A 8 26.20 8.69 5.18
C ARG A 8 26.45 8.12 3.77
N GLU A 9 27.47 7.27 3.63
CA GLU A 9 27.77 6.58 2.38
C GLU A 9 26.62 5.64 1.97
N ASP A 10 26.07 4.88 2.91
CA ASP A 10 24.96 3.97 2.63
C ASP A 10 23.67 4.69 2.22
N ILE A 11 23.34 5.82 2.87
CA ILE A 11 22.21 6.66 2.45
C ILE A 11 22.40 7.12 1.00
N CYS A 12 23.60 7.56 0.62
CA CYS A 12 23.86 8.01 -0.75
C CYS A 12 23.81 6.84 -1.75
N ARG A 13 24.37 5.69 -1.39
CA ARG A 13 24.34 4.47 -2.21
C ARG A 13 22.92 3.98 -2.45
N PHE A 14 22.11 3.88 -1.40
CA PHE A 14 20.71 3.46 -1.54
C PHE A 14 19.85 4.52 -2.24
N GLY A 15 20.04 5.81 -1.92
CA GLY A 15 19.37 6.91 -2.60
C GLY A 15 19.62 6.85 -4.12
N ARG A 16 20.87 6.66 -4.53
CA ARG A 16 21.23 6.50 -5.94
C ARG A 16 20.58 5.28 -6.58
N SER A 17 20.61 4.14 -5.91
CA SER A 17 19.98 2.91 -6.39
C SER A 17 18.46 3.07 -6.59
N LEU A 18 17.76 3.70 -5.63
CA LEU A 18 16.31 3.97 -5.72
C LEU A 18 16.00 4.89 -6.91
N PHE A 19 16.81 5.93 -7.10
CA PHE A 19 16.67 6.88 -8.21
C PHE A 19 16.93 6.23 -9.58
N GLU A 20 18.04 5.51 -9.74
CA GLU A 20 18.43 4.87 -11.01
C GLU A 20 17.44 3.80 -11.47
N ARG A 21 16.69 3.19 -10.54
CA ARG A 21 15.59 2.25 -10.83
C ARG A 21 14.23 2.90 -11.03
N GLY A 22 14.16 4.24 -10.97
CA GLY A 22 12.93 4.99 -11.26
C GLY A 22 11.91 5.00 -10.12
N LEU A 23 12.29 4.68 -8.88
CA LEU A 23 11.37 4.67 -7.74
C LEU A 23 11.05 6.07 -7.22
N THR A 24 11.81 7.09 -7.63
CA THR A 24 11.46 8.49 -7.37
C THR A 24 12.04 9.40 -8.45
N PRO A 25 11.29 10.38 -8.98
CA PRO A 25 11.79 11.32 -9.98
C PRO A 25 12.42 12.58 -9.37
N GLY A 26 13.31 13.23 -10.12
CA GLY A 26 13.79 14.58 -9.81
C GLY A 26 14.32 14.74 -8.38
N SER A 27 13.71 15.66 -7.62
CA SER A 27 14.05 15.97 -6.22
C SER A 27 12.99 15.50 -5.22
N SER A 28 12.15 14.52 -5.58
CA SER A 28 11.19 13.93 -4.64
C SER A 28 11.78 12.77 -3.86
N GLY A 29 11.17 12.49 -2.72
CA GLY A 29 11.60 11.44 -1.81
C GLY A 29 12.77 11.86 -0.91
N ASN A 30 12.88 11.19 0.23
CA ASN A 30 13.86 11.46 1.25
C ASN A 30 14.08 10.24 2.13
N ILE A 31 15.27 10.19 2.73
CA ILE A 31 15.72 9.11 3.60
C ILE A 31 16.18 9.72 4.91
N SER A 32 15.81 9.10 6.03
CA SER A 32 16.43 9.41 7.32
C SER A 32 16.86 8.16 8.05
N VAL A 33 17.89 8.30 8.88
CA VAL A 33 18.41 7.26 9.77
C VAL A 33 18.62 7.85 11.16
N LYS A 34 18.05 7.20 12.18
CA LYS A 34 18.26 7.52 13.59
C LYS A 34 19.64 7.05 14.04
N LEU A 35 20.33 7.90 14.79
CA LEU A 35 21.67 7.65 15.30
C LEU A 35 21.62 7.22 16.77
N ASP A 36 22.73 6.66 17.26
CA ASP A 36 22.83 6.14 18.62
C ASP A 36 22.86 7.24 19.68
N ASP A 37 23.30 8.44 19.30
CA ASP A 37 23.22 9.64 20.13
C ASP A 37 21.82 10.27 20.14
N GLY A 38 20.82 9.60 19.56
CA GLY A 38 19.43 10.05 19.48
C GLY A 38 19.15 11.13 18.42
N GLY A 39 20.17 11.62 17.71
CA GLY A 39 19.99 12.49 16.55
C GLY A 39 19.63 11.71 15.28
N TRP A 40 19.67 12.39 14.14
CA TRP A 40 19.33 11.80 12.84
C TRP A 40 20.27 12.26 11.72
N LEU A 41 20.52 11.39 10.76
CA LEU A 41 20.90 11.78 9.41
C LEU A 41 19.63 11.88 8.57
N VAL A 42 19.50 12.92 7.75
CA VAL A 42 18.40 13.07 6.80
C VAL A 42 18.88 13.70 5.50
N THR A 43 18.25 13.33 4.39
CA THR A 43 18.53 13.94 3.09
C THR A 43 18.15 15.43 3.08
N PRO A 44 18.95 16.32 2.45
CA PRO A 44 18.66 17.74 2.39
C PRO A 44 17.39 18.09 1.62
N THR A 45 16.88 19.30 1.81
CA THR A 45 15.76 19.84 1.02
C THR A 45 16.15 20.02 -0.45
N ASN A 46 15.21 19.77 -1.36
CA ASN A 46 15.38 19.89 -2.82
C ASN A 46 16.57 19.07 -3.38
N ALA A 47 17.05 18.06 -2.65
CA ALA A 47 18.08 17.16 -3.13
C ALA A 47 17.47 16.06 -4.01
N SER A 48 18.18 15.66 -5.05
CA SER A 48 17.86 14.44 -5.80
C SER A 48 18.57 13.26 -5.16
N LEU A 49 17.84 12.17 -4.88
CA LEU A 49 18.43 10.95 -4.32
C LEU A 49 19.53 10.36 -5.23
N GLY A 50 19.48 10.62 -6.54
CA GLY A 50 20.49 10.20 -7.51
C GLY A 50 21.87 10.85 -7.37
N PHE A 51 21.95 12.01 -6.70
CA PHE A 51 23.14 12.87 -6.65
C PHE A 51 23.46 13.36 -5.25
N LEU A 52 23.18 12.55 -4.23
CA LEU A 52 23.50 12.88 -2.85
C LEU A 52 25.02 12.91 -2.63
N ASP A 53 25.46 13.82 -1.76
CA ASP A 53 26.82 13.92 -1.26
C ASP A 53 26.83 13.57 0.24
N PRO A 54 27.57 12.53 0.68
CA PRO A 54 27.66 12.12 2.08
C PRO A 54 28.01 13.28 3.03
N ALA A 55 28.87 14.20 2.60
CA ALA A 55 29.30 15.35 3.41
C ALA A 55 28.22 16.42 3.58
N ARG A 56 27.23 16.45 2.68
CA ARG A 56 26.14 17.43 2.67
C ARG A 56 24.84 16.92 3.29
N LEU A 57 24.75 15.63 3.62
CA LEU A 57 23.60 15.09 4.36
C LEU A 57 23.42 15.84 5.68
N SER A 58 22.18 16.22 5.97
CA SER A 58 21.81 16.97 7.15
C SER A 58 21.95 16.09 8.40
N ARG A 59 22.70 16.56 9.39
CA ARG A 59 22.77 15.97 10.73
C ARG A 59 21.92 16.80 11.68
N LEU A 60 20.91 16.17 12.26
CA LEU A 60 20.07 16.76 13.30
C LEU A 60 20.48 16.21 14.68
N ASP A 61 20.44 17.06 15.71
CA ASP A 61 20.57 16.63 17.11
C ASP A 61 19.26 16.00 17.64
N GLN A 62 19.25 15.54 18.89
CA GLN A 62 18.07 14.95 19.55
C GLN A 62 16.86 15.90 19.62
N GLN A 63 17.07 17.21 19.50
CA GLN A 63 16.03 18.24 19.51
C GLN A 63 15.58 18.62 18.08
N GLY A 64 16.10 17.93 17.06
CA GLY A 64 15.79 18.18 15.66
C GLY A 64 16.48 19.41 15.07
N ARG A 65 17.47 19.99 15.76
CA ARG A 65 18.22 21.16 15.28
C ARG A 65 19.35 20.72 14.36
N LEU A 66 19.57 21.46 13.28
CA LEU A 66 20.66 21.21 12.34
C LEU A 66 22.01 21.47 13.00
N VAL A 67 22.86 20.43 13.03
CA VAL A 67 24.22 20.46 13.58
C VAL A 67 25.26 20.62 12.47
N SER A 68 25.08 19.91 11.34
CA SER A 68 25.98 19.97 10.20
C SER A 68 25.29 19.51 8.90
N GLY A 69 25.92 19.78 7.76
CA GLY A 69 25.35 19.53 6.44
C GLY A 69 24.37 20.63 5.99
N ASP A 70 23.63 20.35 4.94
CA ASP A 70 22.68 21.31 4.36
C ASP A 70 21.35 21.32 5.13
N ALA A 71 20.45 22.26 4.80
CA ALA A 71 19.11 22.32 5.38
C ALA A 71 18.33 21.03 5.08
N PRO A 72 17.66 20.42 6.09
CA PRO A 72 16.97 19.13 5.93
C PRO A 72 15.71 19.27 5.07
N THR A 73 15.21 18.13 4.55
CA THR A 73 13.89 18.07 3.89
C THR A 73 12.78 18.72 4.73
N LYS A 74 11.79 19.32 4.08
CA LYS A 74 10.59 19.87 4.76
C LYS A 74 9.69 18.80 5.36
N GLU A 75 9.98 17.54 5.03
CA GLU A 75 9.18 16.37 5.40
C GLU A 75 9.69 15.64 6.65
N VAL A 76 10.69 16.20 7.36
CA VAL A 76 11.10 15.70 8.69
C VAL A 76 9.91 15.41 9.62
N PRO A 77 8.80 16.19 9.65
CA PRO A 77 7.63 15.84 10.44
C PRO A 77 7.01 14.46 10.13
N LEU A 78 7.06 14.00 8.86
CA LEU A 78 6.61 12.65 8.48
C LEU A 78 7.48 11.57 9.10
N HIS A 79 8.80 11.75 9.03
CA HIS A 79 9.76 10.81 9.63
C HIS A 79 9.62 10.76 11.14
N ASN A 80 9.50 11.93 11.79
CA ASN A 80 9.32 12.03 13.24
C ASN A 80 8.03 11.33 13.70
N ALA A 81 6.93 11.47 12.96
CA ALA A 81 5.67 10.78 13.31
C ALA A 81 5.82 9.25 13.39
N LEU A 82 6.60 8.65 12.49
CA LEU A 82 6.91 7.21 12.54
C LEU A 82 7.92 6.88 13.63
N TYR A 83 8.99 7.66 13.82
CA TYR A 83 9.93 7.43 14.91
C TYR A 83 9.29 7.56 16.30
N ASP A 84 8.36 8.49 16.47
CA ASP A 84 7.65 8.76 17.73
C ASP A 84 6.72 7.59 18.11
N THR A 85 6.11 6.95 17.12
CA THR A 85 5.11 5.91 17.37
C THR A 85 5.63 4.50 17.23
N ARG A 86 6.71 4.29 16.49
CA ARG A 86 7.32 2.98 16.25
C ARG A 86 8.73 2.93 16.84
N GLY A 87 8.81 2.49 18.10
CA GLY A 87 10.07 2.48 18.86
C GLY A 87 11.22 1.67 18.27
N SER A 88 10.93 0.67 17.43
CA SER A 88 11.96 -0.13 16.74
C SER A 88 12.54 0.55 15.50
N ALA A 89 11.88 1.59 14.97
CA ALA A 89 12.27 2.22 13.71
C ALA A 89 13.63 2.92 13.85
N ARG A 90 14.54 2.57 12.93
CA ARG A 90 15.89 3.15 12.83
C ARG A 90 16.11 3.88 11.51
N ALA A 91 15.31 3.59 10.48
CA ALA A 91 15.34 4.32 9.23
C ALA A 91 13.94 4.49 8.67
N ILE A 92 13.73 5.59 7.96
CA ILE A 92 12.50 5.88 7.24
C ILE A 92 12.85 6.27 5.80
N VAL A 93 12.14 5.69 4.85
CA VAL A 93 12.23 6.00 3.43
C VAL A 93 10.87 6.50 2.96
N HIS A 94 10.84 7.71 2.41
CA HIS A 94 9.66 8.26 1.74
C HIS A 94 9.99 8.48 0.27
N LEU A 95 9.14 8.00 -0.63
CA LEU A 95 9.31 8.14 -2.07
C LEU A 95 8.00 8.58 -2.73
N HIS A 96 8.09 8.97 -4.00
CA HIS A 96 6.94 9.22 -4.87
C HIS A 96 6.88 8.11 -5.94
N SER A 97 6.96 6.85 -5.49
CA SER A 97 6.99 5.68 -6.37
C SER A 97 5.70 5.58 -7.18
N THR A 98 5.82 5.38 -8.49
CA THR A 98 4.73 5.61 -9.45
C THR A 98 3.49 4.76 -9.17
N HIS A 99 3.64 3.46 -8.92
CA HIS A 99 2.51 2.56 -8.71
C HIS A 99 1.92 2.75 -7.30
N SER A 100 2.75 3.02 -6.30
CA SER A 100 2.30 3.35 -4.95
C SER A 100 1.47 4.65 -4.93
N VAL A 101 1.90 5.67 -5.68
CA VAL A 101 1.13 6.92 -5.86
C VAL A 101 -0.17 6.62 -6.60
N ALA A 102 -0.15 5.89 -7.71
CA ALA A 102 -1.35 5.54 -8.46
C ALA A 102 -2.38 4.77 -7.62
N LEU A 103 -1.93 3.81 -6.80
CA LEU A 103 -2.75 3.09 -5.84
C LEU A 103 -3.41 4.04 -4.82
N SER A 104 -2.63 4.99 -4.27
CA SER A 104 -3.12 5.95 -3.26
C SER A 104 -4.23 6.90 -3.76
N MET A 105 -4.48 6.93 -5.07
CA MET A 105 -5.49 7.76 -5.72
C MET A 105 -6.79 7.01 -5.99
N LEU A 106 -6.83 5.69 -5.75
CA LEU A 106 -7.99 4.87 -6.03
C LEU A 106 -9.05 5.01 -4.92
N PRO A 107 -10.32 5.31 -5.26
CA PRO A 107 -11.35 5.59 -4.28
C PRO A 107 -11.83 4.36 -3.49
N GLU A 108 -11.60 3.14 -4.00
CA GLU A 108 -12.07 1.90 -3.38
C GLU A 108 -11.13 1.31 -2.31
N ILE A 109 -9.98 1.96 -2.06
CA ILE A 109 -8.94 1.42 -1.18
C ILE A 109 -9.37 1.53 0.29
N ASP A 110 -9.30 0.40 1.01
CA ASP A 110 -9.50 0.39 2.47
C ASP A 110 -8.33 1.12 3.16
N PRO A 111 -8.60 2.20 3.92
CA PRO A 111 -7.57 2.93 4.65
C PRO A 111 -6.75 2.11 5.64
N ARG A 112 -7.25 0.96 6.09
CA ARG A 112 -6.56 0.08 7.05
C ARG A 112 -5.76 -1.03 6.37
N ALA A 113 -6.05 -1.34 5.11
CA ALA A 113 -5.45 -2.45 4.38
C ALA A 113 -5.34 -2.09 2.89
N ALA A 114 -4.45 -1.15 2.58
CA ALA A 114 -4.37 -0.55 1.25
C ALA A 114 -4.04 -1.54 0.13
N LEU A 115 -3.43 -2.68 0.49
CA LEU A 115 -3.12 -3.79 -0.41
C LEU A 115 -3.59 -5.11 0.22
N PRO A 116 -4.19 -6.02 -0.56
CA PRO A 116 -4.46 -7.37 -0.11
C PRO A 116 -3.15 -8.16 0.09
N PRO A 117 -3.16 -9.30 0.81
CA PRO A 117 -2.00 -10.16 0.97
C PRO A 117 -1.69 -10.90 -0.34
N MET A 118 -1.08 -10.20 -1.30
CA MET A 118 -0.80 -10.73 -2.65
C MET A 118 0.40 -11.66 -2.68
N THR A 119 1.47 -11.31 -1.96
CA THR A 119 2.72 -12.06 -1.91
C THR A 119 3.19 -12.22 -0.47
N ALA A 120 3.98 -13.27 -0.19
CA ALA A 120 4.54 -13.49 1.14
C ALA A 120 5.52 -12.36 1.52
N TYR A 121 6.32 -11.90 0.55
CA TYR A 121 7.33 -10.87 0.78
C TYR A 121 6.74 -9.50 1.12
N TYR A 122 5.59 -9.13 0.55
CA TYR A 122 4.84 -7.95 0.97
C TYR A 122 4.56 -7.98 2.48
N LEU A 123 3.95 -9.05 2.97
CA LEU A 123 3.61 -9.17 4.39
C LEU A 123 4.86 -9.22 5.26
N MET A 124 5.89 -9.98 4.85
CA MET A 124 7.11 -10.15 5.64
C MET A 124 7.95 -8.86 5.75
N LYS A 125 7.99 -8.04 4.70
CA LYS A 125 8.82 -6.82 4.67
C LYS A 125 8.05 -5.56 5.05
N CYS A 126 6.81 -5.41 4.57
CA CYS A 126 6.01 -4.19 4.74
C CYS A 126 4.98 -4.31 5.86
N GLY A 127 4.61 -5.54 6.25
CA GLY A 127 3.41 -5.79 7.03
C GLY A 127 2.15 -5.35 6.27
N ALA A 128 1.09 -5.00 7.02
CA ALA A 128 -0.05 -4.29 6.43
C ALA A 128 0.34 -2.84 6.12
N THR A 129 -0.31 -2.26 5.10
CA THR A 129 -0.11 -0.86 4.70
C THR A 129 -1.37 -0.05 4.94
N ALA A 130 -1.26 1.05 5.69
CA ALA A 130 -2.36 2.00 5.86
C ALA A 130 -2.39 3.03 4.73
N LEU A 131 -3.55 3.60 4.43
CA LEU A 131 -3.69 4.79 3.59
C LEU A 131 -4.17 5.96 4.46
N VAL A 132 -3.35 7.01 4.54
CA VAL A 132 -3.64 8.26 5.24
C VAL A 132 -4.30 9.25 4.26
N PRO A 133 -5.35 9.99 4.70
CA PRO A 133 -6.01 11.00 3.86
C PRO A 133 -5.05 12.02 3.27
N TYR A 134 -5.51 12.73 2.24
CA TYR A 134 -4.74 13.80 1.63
C TYR A 134 -4.58 14.97 2.60
N TYR A 135 -3.36 15.45 2.71
CA TYR A 135 -3.01 16.72 3.33
C TYR A 135 -2.12 17.48 2.36
N ARG A 136 -2.25 18.81 2.32
CA ARG A 136 -1.35 19.64 1.51
C ARG A 136 0.11 19.42 1.98
N PRO A 137 1.10 19.35 1.07
CA PRO A 137 2.50 19.22 1.46
C PRO A 137 2.92 20.29 2.48
N GLY A 138 3.56 19.84 3.57
CA GLY A 138 3.97 20.68 4.70
C GLY A 138 2.87 21.02 5.72
N ASP A 139 1.65 20.50 5.58
CA ASP A 139 0.65 20.59 6.64
C ASP A 139 1.04 19.72 7.83
N PRO A 140 1.10 20.24 9.07
CA PRO A 140 1.44 19.42 10.23
C PRO A 140 0.43 18.30 10.52
N ALA A 141 -0.82 18.42 10.08
CA ALA A 141 -1.88 17.44 10.38
C ALA A 141 -1.61 16.04 9.82
N VAL A 142 -0.79 15.91 8.78
CA VAL A 142 -0.37 14.59 8.27
C VAL A 142 0.46 13.82 9.30
N ALA A 143 1.26 14.50 10.11
CA ALA A 143 2.06 13.88 11.15
C ALA A 143 1.14 13.33 12.25
N ASP A 144 0.08 14.07 12.61
CA ASP A 144 -0.93 13.63 13.59
C ASP A 144 -1.73 12.43 13.06
N ALA A 145 -2.05 12.41 11.76
CA ALA A 145 -2.72 11.28 11.12
C ALA A 145 -1.85 10.00 11.16
N ILE A 146 -0.55 10.12 10.87
CA ILE A 146 0.41 9.01 11.02
C ILE A 146 0.51 8.58 12.47
N LYS A 147 0.59 9.53 13.43
CA LYS A 147 0.64 9.22 14.86
C LYS A 147 -0.61 8.47 15.34
N GLY A 148 -1.77 8.80 14.79
CA GLY A 148 -3.05 8.11 15.03
C GLY A 148 -3.05 6.62 14.66
N LEU A 149 -2.12 6.17 13.82
CA LEU A 149 -1.92 4.75 13.51
C LEU A 149 -1.26 3.97 14.66
N ALA A 150 -0.81 4.66 15.71
CA ALA A 150 -0.27 4.09 16.95
C ALA A 150 0.89 3.10 16.74
N GLY A 151 1.72 3.35 15.73
CA GLY A 151 2.91 2.52 15.44
C GLY A 151 2.60 1.11 14.92
N LYS A 152 1.33 0.81 14.61
CA LYS A 152 0.90 -0.53 14.15
C LYS A 152 1.33 -0.85 12.71
N TYR A 153 1.66 0.16 11.92
CA TYR A 153 2.02 0.02 10.51
C TYR A 153 3.47 0.43 10.31
N SER A 154 4.24 -0.41 9.61
CA SER A 154 5.58 -0.05 9.15
C SER A 154 5.56 0.64 7.78
N SER A 155 4.48 0.47 7.03
CA SER A 155 4.26 1.04 5.71
C SER A 155 2.99 1.88 5.70
N VAL A 156 3.08 3.11 5.19
CA VAL A 156 1.96 4.04 5.08
C VAL A 156 1.95 4.66 3.68
N LEU A 157 0.81 4.67 3.01
CA LEU A 157 0.58 5.46 1.82
C LEU A 157 -0.06 6.80 2.22
N LEU A 158 0.44 7.88 1.66
CA LEU A 158 -0.20 9.19 1.74
C LEU A 158 -1.02 9.40 0.47
N ALA A 159 -2.33 9.62 0.61
CA ALA A 159 -3.22 9.80 -0.54
C ALA A 159 -2.73 10.92 -1.47
N ASN A 160 -2.66 10.61 -2.77
CA ASN A 160 -2.17 11.52 -3.81
C ASN A 160 -0.71 12.00 -3.63
N HIS A 161 0.11 11.28 -2.85
CA HIS A 161 1.47 11.76 -2.52
C HIS A 161 2.54 10.66 -2.63
N GLY A 162 2.42 9.55 -1.89
CA GLY A 162 3.39 8.44 -1.98
C GLY A 162 3.62 7.68 -0.67
N PRO A 163 4.43 6.62 -0.71
CA PRO A 163 4.73 5.78 0.45
C PRO A 163 5.71 6.43 1.44
N VAL A 164 5.49 6.20 2.74
CA VAL A 164 6.43 6.43 3.84
C VAL A 164 6.60 5.10 4.59
N VAL A 165 7.81 4.56 4.60
CA VAL A 165 8.11 3.21 5.09
C VAL A 165 9.20 3.25 6.16
N ALA A 166 8.93 2.62 7.30
CA ALA A 166 9.83 2.46 8.42
C ALA A 166 10.50 1.09 8.40
N GLY A 167 11.80 1.06 8.73
CA GLY A 167 12.57 -0.16 8.93
C GLY A 167 13.42 -0.09 10.20
N ASP A 168 13.74 -1.27 10.73
CA ASP A 168 14.62 -1.42 11.89
C ASP A 168 16.11 -1.26 11.50
N THR A 169 16.41 -1.25 10.20
CA THR A 169 17.67 -0.80 9.60
C THR A 169 17.40 0.01 8.32
N LEU A 170 18.42 0.69 7.80
CA LEU A 170 18.35 1.37 6.51
C LEU A 170 18.01 0.39 5.39
N GLU A 171 18.68 -0.77 5.32
CA GLU A 171 18.38 -1.78 4.30
C GLU A 171 16.95 -2.30 4.39
N ALA A 172 16.45 -2.55 5.60
CA ALA A 172 15.10 -3.03 5.80
C ALA A 172 14.06 -2.01 5.30
N ALA A 173 14.25 -0.71 5.60
CA ALA A 173 13.36 0.34 5.11
C ALA A 173 13.39 0.43 3.57
N VAL A 174 14.58 0.42 2.96
CA VAL A 174 14.75 0.48 1.51
C VAL A 174 14.09 -0.72 0.83
N PHE A 175 14.38 -1.94 1.28
CA PHE A 175 13.84 -3.17 0.67
C PHE A 175 12.33 -3.30 0.87
N ALA A 176 11.79 -2.80 1.99
CA ALA A 176 10.35 -2.74 2.20
C ALA A 176 9.68 -1.71 1.27
N THR A 177 10.31 -0.56 0.99
CA THR A 177 9.79 0.40 0.01
C THR A 177 9.77 -0.17 -1.41
N GLU A 178 10.81 -0.92 -1.79
CA GLU A 178 10.86 -1.59 -3.10
C GLU A 178 9.76 -2.65 -3.25
N GLU A 179 9.59 -3.48 -2.21
CA GLU A 179 8.56 -4.52 -2.19
C GLU A 179 7.14 -3.91 -2.23
N LEU A 180 6.93 -2.79 -1.53
CA LEU A 180 5.66 -2.08 -1.54
C LEU A 180 5.33 -1.56 -2.95
N GLU A 181 6.31 -0.95 -3.64
CA GLU A 181 6.12 -0.49 -5.02
C GLU A 181 5.81 -1.63 -5.97
N GLU A 182 6.54 -2.75 -5.88
CA GLU A 182 6.29 -3.91 -6.73
C GLU A 182 4.92 -4.53 -6.44
N THR A 183 4.50 -4.57 -5.17
CA THR A 183 3.16 -5.05 -4.79
C THR A 183 2.07 -4.12 -5.30
N ALA A 184 2.26 -2.81 -5.21
CA ALA A 184 1.33 -1.83 -5.79
C ALA A 184 1.24 -1.98 -7.32
N ARG A 185 2.37 -2.24 -7.98
CA ARG A 185 2.41 -2.54 -9.43
C ARG A 185 1.61 -3.80 -9.76
N LEU A 186 1.83 -4.89 -9.03
CA LEU A 186 1.08 -6.14 -9.22
C LEU A 186 -0.42 -5.93 -9.02
N TYR A 187 -0.83 -5.19 -7.98
CA TYR A 187 -2.23 -4.86 -7.74
C TYR A 187 -2.87 -4.15 -8.93
N LEU A 188 -2.19 -3.13 -9.46
CA LEU A 188 -2.69 -2.36 -10.61
C LEU A 188 -2.72 -3.19 -11.89
N LEU A 189 -1.71 -4.03 -12.15
CA LEU A 189 -1.65 -4.92 -13.32
C LEU A 189 -2.73 -5.99 -13.30
N LEU A 190 -3.11 -6.48 -12.12
CA LEU A 190 -4.11 -7.53 -11.93
C LEU A 190 -5.52 -6.98 -11.73
N ARG A 191 -5.70 -5.66 -11.77
CA ARG A 191 -7.00 -5.01 -11.56
C ARG A 191 -7.98 -5.41 -12.65
N GLY A 192 -9.18 -5.85 -12.24
CA GLY A 192 -10.20 -6.38 -13.15
C GLY A 192 -10.00 -7.85 -13.54
N MET A 193 -8.99 -8.53 -12.98
CA MET A 193 -8.77 -9.97 -13.11
C MET A 193 -9.23 -10.72 -11.84
N ASN A 194 -9.07 -12.05 -11.83
CA ASN A 194 -9.30 -12.90 -10.65
C ASN A 194 -7.98 -13.49 -10.11
N PRO A 195 -7.09 -12.66 -9.52
CA PRO A 195 -5.82 -13.14 -9.00
C PRO A 195 -6.02 -13.99 -7.74
N ARG A 196 -5.14 -14.98 -7.56
CA ARG A 196 -5.08 -15.78 -6.33
C ARG A 196 -4.28 -15.04 -5.26
N TYR A 197 -4.94 -14.58 -4.21
CA TYR A 197 -4.29 -14.05 -3.01
C TYR A 197 -3.91 -15.14 -2.02
N LEU A 198 -3.10 -14.78 -1.02
CA LEU A 198 -2.82 -15.67 0.10
C LEU A 198 -4.10 -15.92 0.90
N SER A 199 -4.34 -17.18 1.25
CA SER A 199 -5.47 -17.54 2.12
C SER A 199 -5.22 -17.09 3.56
N PRO A 200 -6.28 -16.94 4.39
CA PRO A 200 -6.12 -16.63 5.81
C PRO A 200 -5.19 -17.60 6.55
N GLU A 201 -5.20 -18.88 6.19
CA GLU A 201 -4.31 -19.90 6.77
C GLU A 201 -2.85 -19.65 6.38
N GLN A 202 -2.60 -19.28 5.12
CA GLN A 202 -1.25 -18.93 4.66
C GLN A 202 -0.73 -17.66 5.34
N VAL A 203 -1.57 -16.64 5.50
CA VAL A 203 -1.22 -15.42 6.25
C VAL A 203 -0.91 -15.76 7.71
N THR A 204 -1.74 -16.60 8.34
CA THR A 204 -1.53 -17.05 9.73
C THR A 204 -0.21 -17.83 9.88
N ASP A 205 0.12 -18.69 8.91
CA ASP A 205 1.39 -19.41 8.88
C ASP A 205 2.58 -18.45 8.78
N LEU A 206 2.52 -17.46 7.89
CA LEU A 206 3.56 -16.43 7.75
C LEU A 206 3.76 -15.63 9.04
N VAL A 207 2.67 -15.20 9.68
CA VAL A 207 2.69 -14.51 10.98
C VAL A 207 3.39 -15.36 12.04
N LYS A 208 3.05 -16.65 12.11
CA LYS A 208 3.62 -17.58 13.09
C LYS A 208 5.10 -17.88 12.82
N VAL A 209 5.48 -18.16 11.57
CA VAL A 209 6.83 -18.62 11.19
C VAL A 209 7.83 -17.47 11.20
N PHE A 210 7.44 -16.28 10.73
CA PHE A 210 8.34 -15.14 10.56
C PHE A 210 8.14 -14.04 11.59
N GLY A 211 7.19 -14.20 12.53
CA GLY A 211 6.93 -13.20 13.57
C GLY A 211 6.39 -11.88 13.01
N VAL A 212 5.64 -11.92 11.91
CA VAL A 212 5.07 -10.72 11.30
C VAL A 212 3.99 -10.15 12.21
N THR A 213 4.17 -8.92 12.69
CA THR A 213 3.13 -8.20 13.43
C THR A 213 2.20 -7.52 12.43
N LEU A 214 0.96 -7.97 12.38
CA LEU A 214 -0.11 -7.29 11.63
C LEU A 214 -0.97 -6.48 12.60
N PRO A 215 -1.49 -5.31 12.21
CA PRO A 215 -2.46 -4.58 13.01
C PRO A 215 -3.66 -5.47 13.30
N GLU A 216 -4.13 -5.47 14.56
CA GLU A 216 -5.47 -5.97 14.84
C GLU A 216 -6.47 -5.07 14.12
N HIS A 217 -6.91 -5.52 12.95
CA HIS A 217 -8.17 -5.10 12.43
C HIS A 217 -9.20 -5.85 13.27
N GLY A 218 -9.91 -5.16 14.16
CA GLY A 218 -11.18 -5.71 14.65
C GLY A 218 -11.89 -6.24 13.41
N HIS A 219 -12.25 -7.53 13.40
CA HIS A 219 -12.80 -8.23 12.24
C HIS A 219 -14.21 -7.72 11.88
N GLU A 220 -14.38 -6.41 11.79
CA GLU A 220 -15.29 -5.83 10.84
C GLU A 220 -14.45 -5.63 9.59
N HIS A 221 -14.48 -6.63 8.71
CA HIS A 221 -14.37 -6.33 7.29
C HIS A 221 -15.36 -5.20 7.04
N VAL A 222 -14.89 -3.95 7.01
CA VAL A 222 -15.56 -2.91 6.25
C VAL A 222 -15.19 -3.19 4.79
N ALA A 223 -15.64 -4.35 4.31
CA ALA A 223 -16.35 -4.31 3.05
C ALA A 223 -17.31 -3.14 3.24
N MET A 224 -17.20 -2.08 2.43
CA MET A 224 -18.38 -1.26 2.23
C MET A 224 -19.46 -2.27 1.89
N GLN A 225 -20.32 -2.61 2.86
CA GLN A 225 -21.38 -3.57 2.67
C GLN A 225 -22.37 -2.89 1.74
N ALA A 226 -22.09 -2.85 0.43
CA ALA A 226 -23.04 -3.49 -0.44
C ALA A 226 -23.14 -4.89 0.14
N THR A 227 -24.21 -5.14 0.89
CA THR A 227 -24.58 -6.50 1.31
C THR A 227 -24.38 -7.38 0.09
N SER A 228 -23.45 -8.34 0.15
CA SER A 228 -23.26 -9.27 -0.96
C SER A 228 -24.63 -9.85 -1.27
N PRO A 229 -25.05 -9.84 -2.56
CA PRO A 229 -26.34 -10.42 -2.91
C PRO A 229 -26.37 -11.86 -2.42
N THR A 230 -27.46 -12.25 -1.78
CA THR A 230 -27.69 -13.65 -1.43
C THR A 230 -27.72 -14.50 -2.69
N ASP A 231 -27.40 -15.80 -2.59
CA ASP A 231 -27.48 -16.72 -3.72
C ASP A 231 -28.87 -16.66 -4.39
N ALA A 232 -29.93 -16.52 -3.60
CA ALA A 232 -31.29 -16.35 -4.11
C ALA A 232 -31.47 -15.05 -4.93
N GLU A 233 -30.85 -13.94 -4.53
CA GLU A 233 -30.87 -12.68 -5.28
C GLU A 233 -30.06 -12.78 -6.57
N VAL A 234 -28.90 -13.44 -6.53
CA VAL A 234 -28.08 -13.72 -7.72
C VAL A 234 -28.88 -14.58 -8.70
N GLU A 235 -29.48 -15.68 -8.23
CA GLU A 235 -30.27 -16.57 -9.09
C GLU A 235 -31.50 -15.87 -9.67
N ALA A 236 -32.18 -15.04 -8.88
CA ALA A 236 -33.34 -14.28 -9.35
C ALA A 236 -32.94 -13.29 -10.45
N ALA A 237 -31.84 -12.56 -10.26
CA ALA A 237 -31.32 -11.62 -11.25
C ALA A 237 -30.78 -12.33 -12.49
N ALA A 238 -30.14 -13.50 -12.33
CA ALA A 238 -29.63 -14.30 -13.43
C ALA A 238 -30.77 -14.81 -14.33
N ARG A 239 -31.89 -15.25 -13.74
CA ARG A 239 -33.11 -15.60 -14.48
C ARG A 239 -33.69 -14.42 -15.24
N VAL A 240 -33.65 -13.21 -14.68
CA VAL A 240 -34.10 -11.99 -15.36
C VAL A 240 -33.19 -11.67 -16.55
N LEU A 241 -31.88 -11.74 -16.36
CA LEU A 241 -30.88 -11.48 -17.41
C LEU A 241 -30.98 -12.50 -18.55
N ASP A 242 -31.11 -13.78 -18.24
CA ASP A 242 -31.30 -14.84 -19.24
C ASP A 242 -32.58 -14.60 -20.06
N ARG A 243 -33.71 -14.32 -19.41
CA ARG A 243 -34.98 -13.99 -20.11
C ARG A 243 -34.85 -12.77 -21.02
N ALA A 244 -34.22 -11.69 -20.52
CA ALA A 244 -33.98 -10.50 -21.31
C ALA A 244 -33.07 -10.79 -22.51
N GLY A 245 -31.96 -11.50 -22.29
CA GLY A 245 -31.04 -11.87 -23.36
C GLY A 245 -31.67 -12.77 -24.42
N ARG A 246 -32.58 -13.68 -24.07
CA ARG A 246 -33.35 -14.46 -25.04
C ARG A 246 -34.32 -13.58 -25.83
N HIS A 247 -35.06 -12.70 -25.15
CA HIS A 247 -35.99 -11.79 -25.81
C HIS A 247 -35.28 -10.88 -26.83
N TYR A 248 -34.12 -10.35 -26.47
CA TYR A 248 -33.30 -9.47 -27.32
C TYR A 248 -32.26 -10.21 -28.17
N ARG A 249 -32.27 -11.55 -28.19
CA ARG A 249 -31.36 -12.42 -28.97
C ARG A 249 -29.86 -12.15 -28.73
N TRP A 250 -29.47 -11.88 -27.49
CA TRP A 250 -28.06 -11.80 -27.08
C TRP A 250 -27.39 -13.18 -27.09
N TRP A 251 -28.19 -14.25 -26.92
CA TRP A 251 -27.73 -15.62 -26.92
C TRP A 251 -28.10 -16.33 -28.23
N PRO A 252 -27.27 -17.26 -28.73
CA PRO A 252 -27.67 -18.21 -29.75
C PRO A 252 -28.94 -18.98 -29.34
N GLU A 253 -29.82 -19.30 -30.30
CA GLU A 253 -31.05 -20.07 -30.04
C GLU A 253 -30.76 -21.46 -29.45
N THR A 254 -29.57 -22.00 -29.71
CA THR A 254 -29.10 -23.30 -29.20
C THR A 254 -28.60 -23.26 -27.76
N SER A 255 -28.48 -22.08 -27.14
CA SER A 255 -27.94 -21.96 -25.79
C SER A 255 -28.96 -22.47 -24.75
N PRO A 256 -28.55 -23.35 -23.81
CA PRO A 256 -29.42 -23.87 -22.76
C PRO A 256 -29.96 -22.74 -21.88
N ALA A 257 -31.18 -22.90 -21.35
CA ALA A 257 -31.76 -21.96 -20.39
C ALA A 257 -30.91 -21.88 -19.12
N TYR A 258 -30.95 -20.75 -18.41
CA TYR A 258 -30.18 -20.59 -17.17
C TYR A 258 -30.38 -21.75 -16.17
N ASP A 259 -31.63 -22.23 -16.04
CA ASP A 259 -31.99 -23.38 -15.19
C ASP A 259 -31.46 -24.74 -15.65
N GLU A 260 -31.03 -24.80 -16.90
CA GLU A 260 -30.52 -26.01 -17.55
C GLU A 260 -28.99 -26.01 -17.60
N ILE A 261 -28.34 -24.83 -17.60
CA ILE A 261 -26.88 -24.69 -17.58
C ILE A 261 -26.30 -25.49 -16.41
N GLY A 262 -26.86 -25.35 -15.21
CA GLY A 262 -26.35 -26.05 -14.02
C GLY A 262 -26.36 -27.58 -14.09
N LYS A 263 -27.18 -28.16 -14.96
CA LYS A 263 -27.26 -29.62 -15.16
C LYS A 263 -26.28 -30.12 -16.22
N ALA A 264 -25.94 -29.26 -17.19
CA ALA A 264 -25.07 -29.61 -18.32
C ALA A 264 -23.61 -29.16 -18.11
N ASP A 265 -23.42 -27.99 -17.48
CA ASP A 265 -22.13 -27.36 -17.24
C ASP A 265 -22.18 -26.51 -15.95
N PRO A 266 -21.84 -27.11 -14.79
CA PRO A 266 -21.81 -26.42 -13.51
C PRO A 266 -20.82 -25.24 -13.45
N ILE A 267 -19.74 -25.28 -14.25
CA ILE A 267 -18.74 -24.21 -14.28
C ILE A 267 -19.32 -22.99 -14.99
N ALA A 268 -19.93 -23.19 -16.16
CA ALA A 268 -20.59 -22.12 -16.90
C ALA A 268 -21.71 -21.46 -16.08
N LYS A 269 -22.45 -22.24 -15.27
CA LYS A 269 -23.44 -21.68 -14.33
C LYS A 269 -22.76 -20.79 -13.28
N SER A 270 -21.67 -21.26 -12.67
CA SER A 270 -20.93 -20.48 -11.67
C SER A 270 -20.35 -19.18 -12.25
N GLU A 271 -19.88 -19.19 -13.50
CA GLU A 271 -19.38 -17.98 -14.18
C GLU A 271 -20.50 -16.99 -14.48
N PHE A 272 -21.66 -17.47 -14.94
CA PHE A 272 -22.86 -16.66 -15.16
C PHE A 272 -23.32 -15.99 -13.87
N ASP A 273 -23.37 -16.76 -12.77
CA ASP A 273 -23.74 -16.27 -11.44
C ASP A 273 -22.75 -15.19 -10.95
N GLY A 274 -21.46 -15.39 -11.19
CA GLY A 274 -20.42 -14.41 -10.85
C GLY A 274 -20.58 -13.08 -11.59
N ILE A 275 -20.94 -13.09 -12.88
CA ILE A 275 -21.20 -11.86 -13.64
C ILE A 275 -22.40 -11.09 -13.04
N VAL A 276 -23.48 -11.81 -12.74
CA VAL A 276 -24.71 -11.23 -12.18
C VAL A 276 -24.45 -10.65 -10.79
N GLU A 277 -23.68 -11.34 -9.95
CA GLU A 277 -23.30 -10.87 -8.62
C GLU A 277 -22.54 -9.52 -8.71
N GLN A 278 -21.60 -9.38 -9.65
CA GLN A 278 -20.87 -8.13 -9.85
C GLN A 278 -21.78 -6.99 -10.32
N MET A 279 -22.74 -7.27 -11.21
CA MET A 279 -23.73 -6.28 -11.65
C MET A 279 -24.59 -5.78 -10.47
N LEU A 280 -25.02 -6.68 -9.59
CA LEU A 280 -25.81 -6.34 -8.40
C LEU A 280 -25.00 -5.52 -7.39
N LYS A 281 -23.73 -5.87 -7.17
CA LYS A 281 -22.80 -5.09 -6.33
C LYS A 281 -22.63 -3.67 -6.87
N ALA A 282 -22.43 -3.52 -8.19
CA ALA A 282 -22.31 -2.21 -8.83
C ALA A 282 -23.59 -1.38 -8.70
N ALA A 283 -24.77 -1.98 -8.93
CA ALA A 283 -26.06 -1.30 -8.78
C ALA A 283 -26.34 -0.88 -7.32
N SER A 284 -25.93 -1.68 -6.35
CA SER A 284 -26.04 -1.37 -4.92
C SER A 284 -25.13 -0.20 -4.52
N ALA A 285 -23.90 -0.18 -5.02
CA ALA A 285 -22.97 0.92 -4.80
C ALA A 285 -23.48 2.25 -5.39
N ALA A 286 -24.06 2.22 -6.59
CA ALA A 286 -24.62 3.40 -7.26
C ALA A 286 -25.83 4.02 -6.53
N LYS A 287 -26.60 3.24 -5.75
CA LYS A 287 -27.73 3.75 -4.94
C LYS A 287 -27.31 4.47 -3.67
N LYS A 288 -26.03 4.33 -3.27
CA LYS A 288 -25.48 4.91 -2.03
C LYS A 288 -24.64 6.16 -2.28
N ALA A 289 -24.41 6.52 -3.54
CA ALA A 289 -23.78 7.75 -3.99
C ALA A 289 -24.83 8.83 -4.27
#